data_AF-A0A3R6NF83-F1
#
_entry.id   AF-A0A3R6NF83-F1
#
_cell.length_a   1.000
_cell.length_b   1.000
_cell.length_c   1.000
_cell.angle_alpha   90.00
_cell.angle_beta   90.00
_cell.angle_gamma   90.00
#
_symmetry.space_group_name_H-M   'P 1'
#
loop_
_entity.id
_entity.type
_entity.pdbx_description
1 polymer ?
#
loop_
_entity_poly.entity_id
_entity_poly.type
_entity_poly.pdbx_seq_one_letter_code
_entity_poly.pdbx_strand_id
1 'polypeptide(L)'
;MESYASLKNTLVQMDLYVRPESVMGKENSGPLSTGFPHGKPDITTTTAIRLLLDKAANVEEALVLLSQYDLHASMGMMVHLALSDVEGRSVVVEYVNNEMVVTETPIVTNFYLAEGEKYGIGTSQSHTRYDILNKALTEQETMTETGLRDALDSVSKDNFGEFESTEWSIVMNQETKELTYYHRENYDQGYTLSVE
;
A
#
# COMPACT_ATOMS: atom_id res chain seq x y z
N MET A 1 1.22 -0.64 34.75
CA MET A 1 2.31 0.15 34.15
C MET A 1 1.92 0.25 32.69
N GLU A 2 1.12 1.26 32.39
CA GLU A 2 0.43 1.43 31.11
C GLU A 2 1.43 2.00 30.10
N SER A 3 1.86 1.17 29.16
CA SER A 3 2.62 1.59 27.99
C SER A 3 1.63 2.09 26.94
N TYR A 4 1.66 3.40 26.66
CA TYR A 4 0.90 4.05 25.61
C TYR A 4 1.57 3.79 24.26
N ALA A 5 0.93 3.04 23.37
CA ALA A 5 1.40 2.82 22.01
C ALA A 5 0.70 3.80 21.05
N SER A 6 1.45 4.83 20.64
CA SER A 6 1.15 5.68 19.48
C SER A 6 1.08 4.82 18.21
N LEU A 7 0.23 5.19 17.24
CA LEU A 7 -0.03 4.48 15.96
C LEU A 7 1.25 3.86 15.34
N LYS A 8 1.44 2.56 15.55
CA LYS A 8 2.58 1.75 15.06
C LYS A 8 2.15 0.51 14.28
N ASN A 9 0.90 0.48 13.85
CA ASN A 9 0.32 -0.65 13.14
C ASN A 9 0.25 -0.33 11.63
N THR A 10 0.85 -1.17 10.80
CA THR A 10 0.80 -1.02 9.33
C THR A 10 -0.53 -1.56 8.81
N LEU A 11 -1.24 -0.74 8.03
CA LEU A 11 -2.36 -1.19 7.21
C LEU A 11 -1.81 -1.70 5.87
N VAL A 12 -1.70 -3.02 5.68
CA VAL A 12 -1.43 -3.59 4.35
C VAL A 12 -2.73 -4.18 3.80
N GLN A 13 -3.51 -3.37 3.07
CA GLN A 13 -4.55 -3.89 2.19
C GLN A 13 -3.98 -3.96 0.78
N MET A 14 -3.49 -5.14 0.38
CA MET A 14 -3.02 -5.37 -0.99
C MET A 14 -4.16 -5.90 -1.86
N ASP A 15 -5.04 -5.00 -2.29
CA ASP A 15 -6.01 -5.32 -3.34
C ASP A 15 -5.32 -5.26 -4.71
N LEU A 16 -4.69 -6.38 -5.10
CA LEU A 16 -4.25 -6.62 -6.48
C LEU A 16 -5.45 -6.98 -7.35
N TYR A 17 -6.36 -6.04 -7.58
CA TYR A 17 -7.22 -6.11 -8.76
C TYR A 17 -7.81 -4.75 -9.15
N VAL A 18 -7.37 -4.23 -10.29
CA VAL A 18 -8.15 -3.33 -11.11
C VAL A 18 -8.12 -3.92 -12.52
N ARG A 19 -9.26 -4.44 -13.01
CA ARG A 19 -9.39 -4.70 -14.46
C ARG A 19 -9.22 -3.38 -15.19
N PRO A 20 -8.38 -3.31 -16.24
CA PRO A 20 -8.29 -2.13 -17.08
C PRO A 20 -9.48 -2.12 -18.03
N GLU A 21 -10.68 -1.82 -17.52
CA GLU A 21 -11.82 -1.51 -18.38
C GLU A 21 -12.36 -0.14 -18.00
N SER A 22 -11.77 0.88 -18.67
CA SER A 22 -12.42 2.10 -19.19
C SER A 22 -11.76 3.45 -18.89
N VAL A 23 -10.72 3.54 -18.04
CA VAL A 23 -10.12 4.86 -17.70
C VAL A 23 -8.68 5.08 -18.19
N MET A 24 -8.00 4.08 -18.74
CA MET A 24 -6.71 4.32 -19.38
C MET A 24 -6.89 4.74 -20.84
N GLY A 25 -6.75 6.04 -21.10
CA GLY A 25 -6.24 6.51 -22.38
C GLY A 25 -4.97 5.72 -22.69
N LYS A 26 -4.88 5.20 -23.91
CA LYS A 26 -3.80 4.32 -24.37
C LYS A 26 -2.44 4.93 -24.03
N GLU A 27 -1.81 4.45 -22.96
CA GLU A 27 -0.36 4.59 -22.85
C GLU A 27 0.21 3.66 -23.91
N ASN A 28 0.74 4.26 -24.98
CA ASN A 28 1.42 3.56 -26.04
C ASN A 28 2.54 2.73 -25.41
N SER A 29 2.37 1.40 -25.39
CA SER A 29 3.49 0.49 -25.31
C SER A 29 4.30 0.64 -26.60
N GLY A 30 5.19 1.63 -26.59
CA GLY A 30 6.24 1.77 -27.59
C GLY A 30 7.06 0.48 -27.67
N PRO A 31 7.72 0.22 -28.82
CA PRO A 31 8.49 -0.99 -28.99
C PRO A 31 9.55 -1.09 -27.88
N LEU A 32 9.75 -2.30 -27.36
CA LEU A 32 10.87 -2.64 -26.46
C LEU A 32 12.16 -2.14 -27.12
N SER A 33 12.65 -1.00 -26.62
CA SER A 33 13.84 -0.33 -27.15
C SER A 33 15.06 -1.15 -26.76
N THR A 34 15.66 -1.82 -27.75
CA THR A 34 16.99 -2.40 -27.63
C THR A 34 18.02 -1.26 -27.69
N GLY A 35 18.45 -0.76 -26.52
CA GLY A 35 19.54 0.21 -26.41
C GLY A 35 19.74 0.77 -25.00
N PHE A 36 20.63 0.17 -24.20
CA PHE A 36 21.23 0.82 -23.03
C PHE A 36 22.19 1.92 -23.52
N PRO A 37 22.20 3.17 -22.98
CA PRO A 37 22.62 3.44 -21.58
C PRO A 37 21.99 4.66 -20.83
N HIS A 38 22.13 4.62 -19.48
CA HIS A 38 21.81 5.59 -18.38
C HIS A 38 20.35 5.61 -17.88
N GLY A 39 20.01 5.51 -16.58
CA GLY A 39 20.78 5.87 -15.37
C GLY A 39 20.56 5.06 -14.08
N LYS A 40 19.71 4.01 -14.05
CA LYS A 40 19.59 3.05 -12.93
C LYS A 40 19.25 1.63 -13.46
N PRO A 41 19.57 0.55 -12.73
CA PRO A 41 19.08 -0.79 -13.06
C PRO A 41 17.56 -0.90 -12.93
N ASP A 42 16.93 -1.66 -13.82
CA ASP A 42 15.50 -1.96 -13.77
C ASP A 42 15.16 -2.89 -12.59
N ILE A 43 13.99 -2.71 -11.97
CA ILE A 43 13.45 -3.62 -10.97
C ILE A 43 11.96 -3.87 -11.21
N THR A 44 11.52 -5.12 -11.00
CA THR A 44 10.09 -5.48 -11.00
C THR A 44 9.49 -5.27 -9.62
N THR A 45 8.17 -5.02 -9.54
CA THR A 45 7.45 -4.83 -8.26
C THR A 45 7.74 -5.94 -7.24
N THR A 46 7.69 -7.21 -7.65
CA THR A 46 7.94 -8.36 -6.77
C THR A 46 9.37 -8.36 -6.22
N THR A 47 10.35 -8.00 -7.06
CA THR A 47 11.77 -7.94 -6.65
C THR A 47 12.01 -6.73 -5.75
N ALA A 48 11.35 -5.60 -6.00
CA ALA A 48 11.41 -4.43 -5.15
C ALA A 48 10.90 -4.75 -3.74
N ILE A 49 9.73 -5.38 -3.60
CA ILE A 49 9.20 -5.77 -2.29
C ILE A 49 10.21 -6.64 -1.52
N ARG A 50 10.80 -7.66 -2.17
CA ARG A 50 11.79 -8.53 -1.53
C ARG A 50 13.07 -7.78 -1.16
N LEU A 51 13.57 -6.91 -2.04
CA LEU A 51 14.71 -6.04 -1.76
C LEU A 51 14.48 -5.22 -0.49
N LEU A 52 13.32 -4.56 -0.36
CA LEU A 52 13.02 -3.72 0.80
C LEU A 52 12.93 -4.57 2.07
N LEU A 53 12.17 -5.66 2.05
CA LEU A 53 12.02 -6.54 3.21
C LEU A 53 13.32 -7.26 3.61
N ASP A 54 14.29 -7.42 2.71
CA ASP A 54 15.59 -8.05 3.00
C ASP A 54 16.65 -7.06 3.49
N LYS A 55 16.53 -5.77 3.13
CA LYS A 55 17.66 -4.82 3.22
C LYS A 55 17.35 -3.52 3.95
N ALA A 56 16.10 -3.09 4.03
CA ALA A 56 15.73 -1.85 4.70
C ALA A 56 15.28 -2.12 6.14
N ALA A 57 15.85 -1.40 7.10
CA ALA A 57 15.39 -1.44 8.49
C ALA A 57 14.24 -0.47 8.78
N ASN A 58 14.09 0.58 7.97
CA ASN A 58 13.09 1.65 8.14
C ASN A 58 12.70 2.26 6.78
N VAL A 59 11.75 3.20 6.80
CA VAL A 59 11.25 3.85 5.58
C VAL A 59 12.36 4.61 4.85
N GLU A 60 13.24 5.31 5.57
CA GLU A 60 14.30 6.11 4.94
C GLU A 60 15.26 5.23 4.12
N GLU A 61 15.72 4.11 4.70
CA GLU A 61 16.57 3.15 4.00
C GLU A 61 15.86 2.54 2.80
N ALA A 62 14.55 2.27 2.92
CA ALA A 62 13.74 1.76 1.81
C ALA A 62 13.67 2.77 0.66
N LEU A 63 13.49 4.06 0.94
CA LEU A 63 13.49 5.13 -0.07
C LEU A 63 14.86 5.28 -0.74
N VAL A 64 15.95 5.21 0.02
CA VAL A 64 17.32 5.22 -0.52
C VAL A 64 17.55 4.03 -1.44
N LEU A 65 17.07 2.83 -1.08
CA LEU A 65 17.15 1.64 -1.93
C LEU A 65 16.33 1.79 -3.20
N LEU A 66 15.05 2.18 -3.12
CA LEU A 66 14.19 2.39 -4.29
C LEU A 66 14.77 3.44 -5.24
N SER A 67 15.36 4.51 -4.70
CA SER A 67 15.97 5.57 -5.50
C SER A 67 17.13 5.09 -6.37
N GLN A 68 17.63 3.87 -6.20
CA GLN A 68 18.70 3.28 -7.01
C GLN A 68 18.20 2.47 -8.21
N TYR A 69 16.88 2.31 -8.37
CA TYR A 69 16.29 1.50 -9.44
C TYR A 69 15.25 2.26 -10.24
N ASP A 70 15.03 1.81 -11.48
CA ASP A 70 13.90 2.21 -12.30
C ASP A 70 12.81 1.12 -12.17
N LEU A 71 11.71 1.44 -11.47
CA LEU A 71 10.65 0.47 -11.21
C LEU A 71 9.71 0.36 -12.41
N HIS A 72 9.57 -0.86 -12.92
CA HIS A 72 8.61 -1.17 -13.98
C HIS A 72 7.44 -1.95 -13.40
N ALA A 73 6.28 -1.31 -13.35
CA ALA A 73 5.05 -1.97 -12.96
C ALA A 73 4.70 -3.05 -13.99
N SER A 74 4.39 -4.25 -13.49
CA SER A 74 3.95 -5.34 -14.36
C SER A 74 2.61 -5.01 -15.01
N MET A 75 2.44 -5.40 -16.27
CA MET A 75 1.16 -5.37 -17.00
C MET A 75 0.51 -3.98 -17.17
N GLY A 76 1.26 -2.88 -17.08
CA GLY A 76 0.71 -1.52 -17.23
C GLY A 76 -0.28 -1.15 -16.11
N MET A 77 -0.17 -1.82 -14.96
CA MET A 77 -1.00 -1.55 -13.80
C MET A 77 -0.44 -0.38 -12.98
N MET A 78 -1.33 0.37 -12.36
CA MET A 78 -0.99 1.30 -11.28
C MET A 78 -0.44 0.50 -10.09
N VAL A 79 0.78 0.81 -9.64
CA VAL A 79 1.41 0.16 -8.47
C VAL A 79 1.91 1.23 -7.53
N HIS A 80 1.40 1.22 -6.30
CA HIS A 80 1.85 2.07 -5.21
C HIS A 80 2.51 1.17 -4.17
N LEU A 81 3.64 1.58 -3.60
CA LEU A 81 4.26 0.89 -2.47
C LEU A 81 3.94 1.66 -1.20
N ALA A 82 3.09 1.09 -0.34
CA ALA A 82 2.87 1.61 1.01
C ALA A 82 3.99 1.11 1.92
N LEU A 83 4.71 2.04 2.54
CA LEU A 83 5.84 1.74 3.44
C LEU A 83 5.56 2.38 4.79
N SER A 84 5.81 1.64 5.86
CA SER A 84 5.81 2.17 7.22
C SER A 84 6.92 1.54 8.04
N ASP A 85 7.27 2.17 9.16
CA ASP A 85 8.21 1.62 10.13
C ASP A 85 7.71 1.76 11.58
N VAL A 86 8.47 1.14 12.50
CA VAL A 86 8.19 1.13 13.95
C VAL A 86 8.36 2.51 14.62
N GLU A 87 9.05 3.45 13.94
CA GLU A 87 9.16 4.83 14.39
C GLU A 87 7.87 5.63 14.11
N GLY A 88 6.93 5.04 13.36
CA GLY A 88 5.63 5.61 13.04
C GLY A 88 5.62 6.40 11.74
N ARG A 89 6.72 6.39 10.96
CA ARG A 89 6.72 7.00 9.64
C ARG A 89 5.92 6.12 8.69
N SER A 90 5.09 6.74 7.85
CA SER A 90 4.30 6.06 6.82
C SER A 90 4.27 6.90 5.55
N VAL A 91 4.57 6.28 4.42
CA VAL A 91 4.62 6.90 3.11
C VAL A 91 3.99 5.99 2.06
N VAL A 92 3.48 6.60 1.00
CA VAL A 92 3.24 5.90 -0.26
C VAL A 92 4.31 6.33 -1.27
N VAL A 93 4.86 5.36 -1.99
CA VAL A 93 5.75 5.59 -3.13
C VAL A 93 5.02 5.25 -4.42
N GLU A 94 4.92 6.24 -5.30
CA GLU A 94 4.25 6.16 -6.59
C GLU A 94 5.24 6.52 -7.69
N TYR A 95 5.03 5.97 -8.89
CA TYR A 95 5.87 6.28 -10.06
C TYR A 95 5.01 6.98 -11.10
N VAL A 96 5.23 8.29 -11.26
CA VAL A 96 4.52 9.12 -12.25
C VAL A 96 5.52 9.54 -13.31
N ASN A 97 5.24 9.21 -14.58
CA ASN A 97 6.17 9.47 -15.70
C ASN A 97 7.59 8.92 -15.45
N ASN A 98 7.68 7.72 -14.87
CA ASN A 98 8.94 7.07 -14.47
C ASN A 98 9.73 7.79 -13.36
N GLU A 99 9.14 8.78 -12.68
CA GLU A 99 9.74 9.45 -11.54
C GLU A 99 9.12 8.98 -10.22
N MET A 100 9.98 8.68 -9.25
CA MET A 100 9.56 8.30 -7.90
C MET A 100 9.02 9.52 -7.15
N VAL A 101 7.74 9.48 -6.77
CA VAL A 101 7.07 10.46 -5.93
C VAL A 101 6.77 9.82 -4.58
N VAL A 102 7.07 10.53 -3.50
CA VAL A 102 6.87 10.07 -2.13
C VAL A 102 5.89 11.01 -1.44
N THR A 103 4.80 10.46 -0.94
CA THR A 103 3.78 11.21 -0.20
C THR A 103 3.68 10.64 1.20
N GLU A 104 3.84 11.48 2.23
CA GLU A 104 3.61 11.06 3.62
C GLU A 104 2.11 10.83 3.84
N THR A 105 1.74 9.62 4.24
CA THR A 105 0.34 9.26 4.47
C THR A 105 0.24 7.99 5.30
N PRO A 106 -0.71 7.91 6.26
CA PRO A 106 -1.04 6.67 6.95
C PRO A 106 -2.01 5.77 6.17
N ILE A 107 -2.64 6.27 5.10
CA ILE A 107 -3.67 5.56 4.33
C ILE A 107 -3.36 5.65 2.83
N VAL A 108 -3.57 4.54 2.13
CA VAL A 108 -3.63 4.51 0.67
C VAL A 108 -4.69 3.50 0.23
N THR A 109 -5.42 3.83 -0.83
CA THR A 109 -6.30 2.90 -1.56
C THR A 109 -5.97 2.99 -3.06
N ASN A 110 -6.84 2.47 -3.94
CA ASN A 110 -6.55 2.34 -5.37
C ASN A 110 -6.75 3.66 -6.18
N PHE A 111 -6.15 4.76 -5.73
CA PHE A 111 -6.06 6.02 -6.49
C PHE A 111 -4.76 6.76 -6.18
N TYR A 112 -4.30 7.61 -7.11
CA TYR A 112 -3.04 8.36 -6.97
C TYR A 112 -3.12 9.44 -5.89
N LEU A 113 -2.17 9.43 -4.96
CA LEU A 113 -1.96 10.47 -3.95
C LEU A 113 -0.89 11.49 -4.37
N ALA A 114 -0.01 11.12 -5.30
CA ALA A 114 1.01 11.98 -5.88
C ALA A 114 0.38 13.24 -6.48
N GLU A 115 0.79 14.40 -5.97
CA GLU A 115 0.39 15.68 -6.54
C GLU A 115 0.83 15.79 -8.01
N GLY A 116 -0.03 16.36 -8.85
CA GLY A 116 0.25 16.57 -10.27
C GLY A 116 -0.82 15.98 -11.18
N GLU A 117 -0.43 15.62 -12.40
CA GLU A 117 -1.36 15.22 -13.48
C GLU A 117 -2.19 13.97 -13.13
N LYS A 118 -1.61 13.03 -12.38
CA LYS A 118 -2.28 11.78 -12.03
C LYS A 118 -3.08 11.88 -10.72
N TYR A 119 -2.97 12.97 -9.95
CA TYR A 119 -3.60 13.12 -8.63
C TYR A 119 -5.11 12.79 -8.66
N GLY A 120 -5.56 11.93 -7.75
CA GLY A 120 -6.96 11.56 -7.61
C GLY A 120 -7.49 10.55 -8.65
N ILE A 121 -6.68 10.15 -9.64
CA ILE A 121 -7.11 9.13 -10.62
C ILE A 121 -7.27 7.78 -9.92
N GLY A 122 -8.51 7.27 -9.89
CA GLY A 122 -8.92 6.00 -9.31
C GLY A 122 -10.44 5.82 -9.42
N THR A 123 -11.03 4.85 -8.72
CA THR A 123 -12.48 4.59 -8.78
C THR A 123 -13.23 5.35 -7.69
N SER A 124 -14.53 5.60 -7.88
CA SER A 124 -15.34 6.21 -6.82
C SER A 124 -15.33 5.36 -5.54
N GLN A 125 -15.31 4.03 -5.66
CA GLN A 125 -15.24 3.14 -4.51
C GLN A 125 -13.91 3.25 -3.76
N SER A 126 -12.76 3.38 -4.45
CA SER A 126 -11.47 3.57 -3.78
C SER A 126 -11.43 4.87 -2.97
N HIS A 127 -12.06 5.93 -3.49
CA HIS A 127 -12.24 7.20 -2.77
C HIS A 127 -13.14 7.02 -1.54
N THR A 128 -14.29 6.36 -1.68
CA THR A 128 -15.18 6.09 -0.53
C THR A 128 -14.47 5.31 0.59
N ARG A 129 -13.70 4.26 0.25
CA ARG A 129 -12.92 3.50 1.23
C ARG A 129 -11.87 4.38 1.91
N TYR A 130 -11.20 5.23 1.15
CA TYR A 130 -10.22 6.17 1.68
C TYR A 130 -10.85 7.15 2.68
N ASP A 131 -12.03 7.71 2.38
CA ASP A 131 -12.74 8.61 3.27
C ASP A 131 -13.17 7.93 4.58
N ILE A 132 -13.65 6.67 4.50
CA ILE A 132 -14.00 5.86 5.67
C ILE A 132 -12.78 5.64 6.57
N LEU A 133 -11.64 5.25 5.99
CA LEU A 133 -10.39 5.05 6.76
C LEU A 133 -9.90 6.36 7.37
N ASN A 134 -9.93 7.46 6.63
CA ASN A 134 -9.52 8.77 7.16
C ASN A 134 -10.37 9.17 8.34
N LYS A 135 -11.69 9.01 8.22
CA LYS A 135 -12.60 9.26 9.34
C LYS A 135 -12.23 8.43 10.55
N ALA A 136 -12.04 7.12 10.39
CA ALA A 136 -11.66 6.22 11.48
C ALA A 136 -10.34 6.63 12.16
N LEU A 137 -9.33 7.07 11.40
CA LEU A 137 -8.07 7.58 11.95
C LEU A 137 -8.24 8.93 12.66
N THR A 138 -9.03 9.85 12.11
CA THR A 138 -9.21 11.18 12.73
C THR A 138 -10.00 11.14 14.04
N GLU A 139 -10.87 10.15 14.21
CA GLU A 139 -11.68 9.97 15.41
C GLU A 139 -10.92 9.27 16.55
N GLN A 140 -9.74 8.70 16.27
CA GLN A 140 -8.93 7.96 17.25
C GLN A 140 -7.49 8.49 17.31
N GLU A 141 -7.09 9.05 18.45
CA GLU A 141 -5.71 9.54 18.68
C GLU A 141 -4.67 8.42 18.55
N THR A 142 -5.05 7.17 18.85
CA THR A 142 -4.25 5.96 18.67
C THR A 142 -5.14 4.80 18.25
N MET A 143 -4.71 4.03 17.24
CA MET A 143 -5.46 2.86 16.74
C MET A 143 -4.85 1.58 17.30
N THR A 144 -5.63 0.85 18.09
CA THR A 144 -5.28 -0.50 18.56
C THR A 144 -5.34 -1.51 17.41
N GLU A 145 -4.82 -2.71 17.61
CA GLU A 145 -4.94 -3.81 16.63
C GLU A 145 -6.40 -4.13 16.32
N THR A 146 -7.26 -4.14 17.34
CA THR A 146 -8.72 -4.31 17.17
C THR A 146 -9.33 -3.15 16.39
N GLY A 147 -8.95 -1.90 16.72
CA GLY A 147 -9.43 -0.74 15.97
C GLY A 147 -9.02 -0.79 14.50
N LEU A 148 -7.80 -1.25 14.20
CA LEU A 148 -7.32 -1.40 12.83
C LEU A 148 -8.05 -2.52 12.08
N ARG A 149 -8.31 -3.64 12.76
CA ARG A 149 -9.16 -4.73 12.23
C ARG A 149 -10.54 -4.21 11.87
N ASP A 150 -11.17 -3.44 12.75
CA ASP A 150 -12.52 -2.90 12.54
C ASP A 150 -12.53 -1.87 11.40
N ALA A 151 -11.46 -1.08 11.27
CA ALA A 151 -11.27 -0.18 10.13
C ALA A 151 -11.15 -0.96 8.81
N LEU A 152 -10.37 -2.04 8.78
CA LEU A 152 -10.27 -2.94 7.60
C LEU A 152 -11.60 -3.60 7.24
N ASP A 153 -12.34 -4.05 8.25
CA ASP A 153 -13.69 -4.61 8.07
C ASP A 153 -14.60 -3.58 7.39
N SER A 154 -14.64 -2.34 7.90
CA SER A 154 -15.48 -1.27 7.35
C SER A 154 -15.22 -0.92 5.87
N VAL A 155 -14.05 -1.27 5.35
CA VAL A 155 -13.66 -1.05 3.94
C VAL A 155 -13.49 -2.34 3.13
N SER A 156 -13.96 -3.46 3.67
CA SER A 156 -14.01 -4.73 2.94
C SER A 156 -15.01 -4.68 1.79
N LYS A 157 -14.70 -5.35 0.68
CA LYS A 157 -15.43 -5.14 -0.58
C LYS A 157 -16.88 -5.62 -0.55
N ASP A 158 -17.19 -6.60 0.29
CA ASP A 158 -18.57 -7.03 0.57
C ASP A 158 -19.50 -5.89 1.03
N ASN A 159 -18.96 -4.86 1.69
CA ASN A 159 -19.71 -3.68 2.14
C ASN A 159 -20.13 -2.72 1.01
N PHE A 160 -19.65 -2.93 -0.22
CA PHE A 160 -19.89 -2.01 -1.34
C PHE A 160 -20.81 -2.59 -2.44
N GLY A 161 -21.28 -3.84 -2.28
CA GLY A 161 -22.28 -4.45 -3.17
C GLY A 161 -21.79 -4.72 -4.60
N GLU A 162 -20.48 -4.75 -4.82
CA GLU A 162 -19.85 -5.10 -6.09
C GLU A 162 -19.52 -6.61 -6.17
N PHE A 163 -19.08 -7.08 -7.33
CA PHE A 163 -18.76 -8.51 -7.54
C PHE A 163 -17.42 -8.94 -6.92
N GLU A 164 -16.61 -7.96 -6.51
CA GLU A 164 -15.27 -8.15 -5.98
C GLU A 164 -15.32 -8.43 -4.48
N SER A 165 -14.42 -9.26 -3.98
CA SER A 165 -14.29 -9.59 -2.55
C SER A 165 -12.88 -9.29 -2.05
N THR A 166 -12.78 -8.88 -0.79
CA THR A 166 -11.49 -8.81 -0.09
C THR A 166 -11.07 -10.23 0.27
N GLU A 167 -10.03 -10.75 -0.40
CA GLU A 167 -9.62 -12.14 -0.17
C GLU A 167 -8.91 -12.34 1.17
N TRP A 168 -8.26 -11.30 1.69
CA TRP A 168 -7.57 -11.36 2.97
C TRP A 168 -7.23 -9.96 3.49
N SER A 169 -6.99 -9.91 4.81
CA SER A 169 -6.58 -8.71 5.54
C SER A 169 -5.48 -9.04 6.53
N ILE A 170 -4.59 -8.08 6.79
CA ILE A 170 -3.45 -8.25 7.68
C ILE A 170 -3.39 -7.06 8.65
N VAL A 171 -3.30 -7.35 9.95
CA VAL A 171 -2.97 -6.39 11.01
C VAL A 171 -1.59 -6.73 11.56
N MET A 172 -0.63 -5.82 11.47
CA MET A 172 0.75 -6.04 11.90
C MET A 172 1.11 -5.06 13.03
N ASN A 173 1.48 -5.60 14.21
CA ASN A 173 2.13 -4.83 15.26
C ASN A 173 3.65 -4.84 14.99
N GLN A 174 4.19 -3.67 14.63
CA GLN A 174 5.60 -3.53 14.27
C GLN A 174 6.55 -3.53 15.50
N GLU A 175 6.05 -3.28 16.72
CA GLU A 175 6.85 -3.34 17.94
C GLU A 175 7.09 -4.77 18.39
N THR A 176 6.01 -5.56 18.46
CA THR A 176 6.05 -6.96 18.90
C THR A 176 6.43 -7.92 17.78
N LYS A 177 6.40 -7.42 16.53
CA LYS A 177 6.56 -8.21 15.30
C LYS A 177 5.52 -9.33 15.19
N GLU A 178 4.27 -9.03 15.53
CA GLU A 178 3.16 -9.96 15.44
C GLU A 178 2.21 -9.55 14.32
N LEU A 179 1.91 -10.52 13.45
CA LEU A 179 1.02 -10.36 12.32
C LEU A 179 -0.24 -11.20 12.55
N THR A 180 -1.42 -10.60 12.41
CA THR A 180 -2.70 -11.32 12.40
C THR A 180 -3.31 -11.28 11.01
N TYR A 181 -3.50 -12.47 10.43
CA TYR A 181 -4.08 -12.68 9.11
C TYR A 181 -5.57 -13.05 9.24
N TYR A 182 -6.41 -12.42 8.42
CA TYR A 182 -7.83 -12.71 8.29
C TYR A 182 -8.13 -13.15 6.86
N HIS A 183 -8.89 -14.22 6.69
CA HIS A 183 -9.20 -14.81 5.39
C HIS A 183 -10.64 -14.49 5.00
N ARG A 184 -10.85 -13.99 3.78
CA ARG A 184 -12.16 -13.77 3.14
C ARG A 184 -13.15 -13.05 4.04
N GLU A 185 -12.79 -11.83 4.47
CA GLU A 185 -13.68 -10.92 5.21
C GLU A 185 -14.16 -11.49 6.58
N ASN A 186 -13.61 -12.62 7.04
CA ASN A 186 -13.93 -13.19 8.33
C ASN A 186 -13.04 -12.60 9.44
N TYR A 187 -13.44 -11.44 9.96
CA TYR A 187 -12.73 -10.73 11.04
C TYR A 187 -12.94 -11.32 12.44
N ASP A 188 -13.81 -12.32 12.58
CA ASP A 188 -14.00 -13.07 13.83
C ASP A 188 -12.91 -14.14 14.03
N GLN A 189 -12.23 -14.55 12.96
CA GLN A 189 -11.19 -15.60 13.01
C GLN A 189 -9.87 -15.11 12.42
N GLY A 190 -9.01 -14.58 13.30
CA GLY A 190 -7.62 -14.20 12.98
C GLY A 190 -6.63 -15.34 13.23
N TYR A 191 -5.59 -15.40 12.40
CA TYR A 191 -4.44 -16.29 12.55
C TYR A 191 -3.19 -15.46 12.85
N THR A 192 -2.71 -15.52 14.09
CA THR A 192 -1.55 -14.73 14.53
C THR A 192 -0.25 -15.51 14.41
N LEU A 193 0.78 -14.85 13.88
CA LEU A 193 2.13 -15.36 13.72
C LEU A 193 3.15 -14.29 14.07
N SER A 194 4.23 -14.68 14.75
CA SER A 194 5.39 -13.81 14.96
C SER A 194 6.29 -13.86 13.73
N VAL A 195 6.82 -12.71 13.33
CA VAL A 195 7.80 -12.58 12.24
C VAL A 195 9.16 -12.17 12.82
N GLU A 196 10.22 -12.85 12.38
CA GLU A 196 11.60 -12.63 12.87
C GLU A 196 12.31 -11.48 12.15
#